data_AF-A0A1K0JAP2-F1
#
_entry.id   AF-A0A1K0JAP2-F1
#
_cell.length_a   1.000
_cell.length_b   1.000
_cell.length_c   1.000
_cell.angle_alpha   90.00
_cell.angle_beta   90.00
_cell.angle_gamma   90.00
#
_symmetry.space_group_name_H-M   'P 1'
#
loop_
_entity.id
_entity.type
_entity.pdbx_description
1 polymer ?
#
loop_
_entity_poly.entity_id
_entity_poly.type
_entity_poly.pdbx_seq_one_letter_code
_entity_poly.pdbx_strand_id
1 'polypeptide(L)'
;MQRLMERAFIGYDDNSSLGLLVRQTLARHALEPRSTLEVQTYSLALALVDAGLGVTLLDQYTALSASPERVALHDVAPVLPFEIQMLRASHRAGSSLADDLRAQFALAAGELAATLPQRLEAPAASFDATPRGSRD
;
A
#
# COMPACT_ATOMS: atom_id res chain seq x y z
N MET A 1 -7.50 11.76 -10.70
CA MET A 1 -6.11 12.15 -11.02
C MET A 1 -5.55 13.27 -10.16
N GLN A 2 -6.31 14.33 -9.89
CA GLN A 2 -5.78 15.59 -9.38
C GLN A 2 -5.13 15.50 -7.98
N ARG A 3 -5.65 14.65 -7.06
CA ARG A 3 -5.20 14.66 -5.65
C ARG A 3 -3.79 14.13 -5.38
N LEU A 4 -3.29 13.14 -6.13
CA LEU A 4 -2.03 12.45 -5.80
C LEU A 4 -0.79 13.24 -6.27
N MET A 5 -0.92 14.00 -7.36
CA MET A 5 0.15 14.86 -7.90
C MET A 5 0.18 16.25 -7.25
N GLU A 6 -0.90 16.66 -6.58
CA GLU A 6 -0.99 17.95 -5.87
C GLU A 6 -0.38 17.90 -4.46
N ARG A 7 -0.22 16.71 -3.89
CA ARG A 7 0.33 16.52 -2.55
C ARG A 7 1.75 15.97 -2.60
N ALA A 8 2.53 16.30 -1.57
CA ALA A 8 3.84 15.69 -1.39
C ALA A 8 3.68 14.18 -1.24
N PHE A 9 4.44 13.44 -2.03
CA PHE A 9 4.45 11.98 -1.96
C PHE A 9 5.58 11.55 -1.02
N ILE A 10 5.27 10.65 -0.10
CA ILE A 10 6.23 10.00 0.79
C ILE A 10 6.56 8.66 0.15
N GLY A 11 7.77 8.57 -0.39
CA GLY A 11 8.30 7.36 -1.04
C GLY A 11 8.92 6.38 -0.05
N TYR A 12 9.29 5.22 -0.57
CA TYR A 12 10.05 4.21 0.15
C TYR A 12 11.44 4.12 -0.43
N ASP A 13 12.39 3.65 0.39
CA ASP A 13 13.66 3.20 -0.14
C ASP A 13 13.46 2.02 -1.12
N ASP A 14 14.43 1.90 -2.03
CA ASP A 14 14.44 0.91 -3.11
C ASP A 14 14.75 -0.52 -2.64
N ASN A 15 15.04 -0.73 -1.34
CA ASN A 15 15.42 -2.03 -0.80
C ASN A 15 14.22 -2.85 -0.32
N SER A 16 13.02 -2.25 -0.29
CA SER A 16 11.79 -2.94 0.09
C SER A 16 11.00 -3.44 -1.13
N SER A 17 10.35 -4.60 -1.01
CA SER A 17 9.50 -5.15 -2.08
C SER A 17 8.34 -4.23 -2.46
N LEU A 18 7.72 -3.53 -1.49
CA LEU A 18 6.66 -2.56 -1.77
C LEU A 18 7.22 -1.29 -2.41
N GLY A 19 8.39 -0.80 -1.97
CA GLY A 19 9.05 0.35 -2.59
C GLY A 19 9.36 0.10 -4.06
N LEU A 20 9.89 -1.08 -4.38
CA LEU A 20 10.11 -1.52 -5.76
C LEU A 20 8.78 -1.58 -6.55
N LEU A 21 7.74 -2.19 -5.98
CA LEU A 21 6.42 -2.29 -6.63
C LEU A 21 5.83 -0.90 -6.91
N VAL A 22 5.85 -0.01 -5.92
CA VAL A 22 5.38 1.37 -6.03
C VAL A 22 6.15 2.11 -7.12
N ARG A 23 7.49 2.04 -7.11
CA ARG A 23 8.33 2.71 -8.11
C ARG A 23 8.06 2.19 -9.51
N GLN A 24 7.97 0.87 -9.67
CA GLN A 24 7.66 0.23 -10.96
C GLN A 24 6.27 0.62 -11.47
N THR A 25 5.28 0.69 -10.59
CA THR A 25 3.92 1.13 -10.95
C THR A 25 3.94 2.58 -11.39
N LEU A 26 4.52 3.49 -10.62
CA LEU A 26 4.60 4.91 -10.97
C LEU A 26 5.32 5.10 -12.32
N ALA A 27 6.46 4.43 -12.52
CA ALA A 27 7.20 4.49 -13.78
C ALA A 27 6.38 3.95 -14.96
N ARG A 28 5.66 2.83 -14.79
CA ARG A 28 4.80 2.22 -15.84
C ARG A 28 3.68 3.15 -16.28
N HIS A 29 3.14 3.95 -15.36
CA HIS A 29 2.07 4.90 -15.63
C HIS A 29 2.58 6.32 -15.95
N ALA A 30 3.89 6.49 -16.14
CA ALA A 30 4.55 7.79 -16.38
C ALA A 30 4.17 8.86 -15.32
N LEU A 31 4.01 8.41 -14.07
CA LEU A 31 3.75 9.28 -12.94
C LEU A 31 5.08 9.63 -12.27
N GLU A 32 5.35 10.92 -12.14
CA GLU A 32 6.46 11.44 -11.35
C GLU A 32 5.91 12.28 -10.17
N PRO A 33 5.48 11.63 -9.08
CA PRO A 33 5.03 12.36 -7.90
C PRO A 33 6.15 13.27 -7.42
N ARG A 34 5.77 14.42 -6.85
CA ARG A 34 6.71 15.29 -6.17
C ARG A 34 7.15 14.63 -4.86
N SER A 35 8.05 13.66 -4.97
CA SER A 35 8.64 12.98 -3.83
C SER A 35 9.55 13.97 -3.12
N THR A 36 9.26 14.22 -1.84
CA THR A 36 10.07 15.13 -1.02
C THR A 36 10.85 14.39 0.06
N LEU A 37 10.56 13.10 0.26
CA LEU A 37 11.11 12.28 1.33
C LEU A 37 10.94 10.79 1.03
N GLU A 38 11.95 10.00 1.42
CA GLU A 38 11.93 8.53 1.37
C GLU A 38 12.05 7.96 2.80
N VAL A 39 11.32 6.88 3.07
CA VAL A 39 11.38 6.17 4.37
C VAL A 39 11.68 4.69 4.19
N GLN A 40 12.16 4.05 5.26
CA GLN A 40 12.52 2.63 5.25
C GLN A 40 11.41 1.70 5.74
N THR A 41 10.36 2.24 6.38
CA THR A 41 9.28 1.42 6.96
C THR A 41 7.90 1.98 6.65
N TYR A 42 6.93 1.08 6.43
CA TYR A 42 5.54 1.42 6.16
C TYR A 42 4.88 2.16 7.33
N SER A 43 5.23 1.78 8.56
CA SER A 43 4.74 2.45 9.77
C SER A 43 5.23 3.90 9.87
N LEU A 44 6.45 4.19 9.43
CA LEU A 44 6.96 5.57 9.39
C LEU A 44 6.25 6.38 8.30
N ALA A 45 6.06 5.82 7.10
CA ALA A 45 5.27 6.49 6.05
C ALA A 45 3.88 6.86 6.55
N LEU A 46 3.18 5.91 7.19
CA LEU A 46 1.86 6.14 7.76
C LEU A 46 1.88 7.22 8.85
N ALA A 47 2.86 7.21 9.75
CA ALA A 47 2.99 8.23 10.80
C ALA A 47 3.20 9.65 10.22
N LEU A 48 3.97 9.77 9.13
CA LEU A 48 4.17 11.06 8.45
C LEU A 48 2.89 11.53 7.74
N VAL A 49 2.11 10.63 7.14
CA VAL A 49 0.79 10.93 6.59
C VAL A 49 -0.19 11.36 7.69
N ASP A 50 -0.21 10.65 8.82
CA ASP A 50 -1.04 10.99 9.99
C ASP A 50 -0.69 12.39 10.57
N ALA A 51 0.59 12.78 10.47
CA ALA A 51 1.08 14.12 10.80
C ALA A 51 0.80 15.18 9.71
N GLY A 52 0.19 14.81 8.59
CA GLY A 52 -0.25 15.72 7.53
C GLY A 52 0.83 16.09 6.49
N LEU A 53 1.95 15.35 6.44
CA LEU A 53 3.06 15.70 5.53
C LEU A 53 2.79 15.37 4.07
N GLY A 54 1.75 14.59 3.76
CA GLY A 54 1.47 14.23 2.38
C GLY A 54 0.62 12.98 2.22
N VAL A 55 0.92 12.22 1.18
CA VAL A 55 0.27 10.96 0.83
C VAL A 55 1.33 9.88 0.59
N THR A 56 0.94 8.63 0.77
CA THR A 56 1.80 7.48 0.46
C THR A 56 0.96 6.30 -0.04
N LEU A 57 1.62 5.29 -0.60
CA LEU A 57 0.99 4.01 -0.94
C LEU A 57 1.33 3.01 0.17
N LEU A 58 0.35 2.24 0.62
CA LEU A 58 0.51 1.25 1.70
C LEU A 58 -0.08 -0.08 1.26
N ASP A 59 0.42 -1.16 1.85
CA ASP A 59 -0.31 -2.42 1.83
C ASP A 59 -1.59 -2.32 2.68
N GLN A 60 -2.58 -3.16 2.37
CA GLN A 60 -3.88 -3.16 3.03
C GLN A 60 -3.82 -3.32 4.56
N TYR A 61 -2.86 -4.10 5.07
CA TYR A 61 -2.78 -4.39 6.49
C TYR A 61 -2.19 -3.20 7.25
N THR A 62 -1.17 -2.55 6.70
CA THR A 62 -0.67 -1.29 7.26
C THR A 62 -1.71 -0.18 7.16
N ALA A 63 -2.43 -0.07 6.04
CA ALA A 63 -3.49 0.92 5.87
C ALA A 63 -4.59 0.80 6.95
N LEU A 64 -4.96 -0.42 7.34
CA LEU A 64 -5.95 -0.66 8.39
C LEU A 64 -5.53 -0.18 9.78
N SER A 65 -4.24 0.02 10.03
CA SER A 65 -3.73 0.58 11.29
C SER A 65 -3.86 2.10 11.38
N ALA A 66 -4.24 2.77 10.28
CA ALA A 66 -4.35 4.22 10.23
C ALA A 66 -5.48 4.76 11.14
N SER A 67 -5.28 5.97 11.69
CA SER A 67 -6.34 6.66 12.43
C SER A 67 -7.44 7.11 11.46
N PRO A 68 -8.70 6.64 11.62
CA PRO A 68 -9.81 7.05 10.74
C PRO A 68 -10.17 8.54 10.87
N GLU A 69 -9.76 9.20 11.96
CA GLU A 69 -10.02 10.63 12.17
C GLU A 69 -9.03 11.54 11.43
N ARG A 70 -7.86 11.00 11.03
CA ARG A 70 -6.73 11.78 10.53
C ARG A 70 -6.28 11.36 9.13
N VAL A 71 -6.53 10.11 8.75
CA VAL A 71 -6.05 9.52 7.50
C VAL A 71 -7.22 8.96 6.70
N ALA A 72 -7.47 9.59 5.56
CA ALA A 72 -8.37 9.07 4.54
C ALA A 72 -7.67 7.95 3.74
N LEU A 73 -8.33 6.79 3.63
CA LEU A 73 -7.83 5.68 2.82
C LEU A 73 -8.56 5.64 1.49
N HIS A 74 -7.82 5.60 0.40
CA HIS A 74 -8.40 5.46 -0.94
C HIS A 74 -7.88 4.20 -1.59
N ASP A 75 -8.79 3.45 -2.23
CA ASP A 75 -8.39 2.30 -3.03
C ASP A 75 -7.59 2.75 -4.25
N VAL A 76 -6.89 1.83 -4.88
CA VAL A 76 -5.96 2.12 -5.97
C VAL A 76 -6.33 1.30 -7.21
N ALA A 77 -6.44 2.00 -8.35
CA ALA A 77 -6.79 1.43 -9.64
C ALA A 77 -5.69 1.70 -10.69
N PRO A 78 -5.19 0.68 -11.42
CA PRO A 78 -5.51 -0.75 -11.27
C PRO A 78 -5.01 -1.34 -9.95
N VAL A 79 -5.64 -2.43 -9.51
CA VAL A 79 -5.23 -3.18 -8.31
C VAL A 79 -3.77 -3.62 -8.45
N LEU A 80 -2.99 -3.44 -7.39
CA LEU A 80 -1.59 -3.85 -7.31
C LEU A 80 -1.47 -5.13 -6.45
N PRO A 81 -1.53 -6.33 -7.06
CA PRO A 81 -1.43 -7.56 -6.29
C PRO A 81 -0.01 -7.77 -5.77
N PHE A 82 0.08 -8.26 -4.53
CA PHE A 82 1.31 -8.80 -3.96
C PHE A 82 0.95 -10.02 -3.12
N GLU A 83 1.91 -10.94 -2.95
CA GLU A 83 1.69 -12.18 -2.21
C GLU A 83 2.41 -12.18 -0.87
N ILE A 84 1.75 -12.70 0.16
CA ILE A 84 2.35 -13.02 1.44
C ILE A 84 2.58 -14.52 1.51
N GLN A 85 3.84 -14.92 1.66
CA GLN A 85 4.25 -16.32 1.67
C GLN A 85 4.79 -16.70 3.05
N MET A 86 4.30 -17.80 3.62
CA MET A 86 4.86 -18.38 4.84
C MET A 86 5.96 -19.38 4.46
N LEU A 87 7.20 -19.06 4.84
CA LEU A 87 8.36 -19.87 4.49
C LEU A 87 8.75 -20.79 5.65
N ARG A 88 9.11 -22.04 5.32
CA ARG A 88 9.68 -23.00 6.26
C ARG A 88 10.90 -23.67 5.64
N ALA A 89 11.85 -24.07 6.48
CA ALA A 89 12.99 -24.87 6.05
C ALA A 89 12.51 -26.21 5.47
N SER A 90 12.87 -26.50 4.22
CA SER A 90 12.45 -27.71 3.48
C SER A 90 12.94 -29.00 4.14
N HIS A 91 14.07 -28.97 4.84
CA HIS A 91 14.67 -30.12 5.51
C HIS A 91 14.11 -30.41 6.92
N ARG A 92 13.21 -29.57 7.44
CA ARG A 92 12.56 -29.82 8.74
C ARG A 92 11.25 -30.55 8.56
N ALA A 93 11.07 -31.62 9.34
CA ALA A 93 9.82 -32.39 9.42
C ALA A 93 8.61 -31.49 9.72
N GLY A 94 7.42 -31.92 9.25
CA GLY A 94 6.14 -31.27 9.53
C GLY A 94 5.92 -30.98 11.01
N SER A 95 5.23 -29.88 11.32
CA SER A 95 4.84 -29.53 12.67
C SER A 95 3.36 -29.17 12.64
N SER A 96 2.54 -29.95 13.33
CA SER A 96 1.10 -29.67 13.44
C SER A 96 0.84 -28.26 13.97
N LEU A 97 1.63 -27.80 14.94
CA LEU A 97 1.54 -26.44 15.46
C LEU A 97 1.85 -25.37 14.39
N ALA A 98 2.83 -25.62 13.50
CA ALA A 98 3.11 -24.70 12.40
C ALA A 98 1.99 -24.71 11.35
N ASP A 99 1.39 -25.88 11.09
CA ASP A 99 0.27 -26.02 10.16
C ASP A 99 -1.00 -25.34 10.72
N ASP A 100 -1.24 -25.45 12.03
CA ASP A 100 -2.31 -24.76 12.75
C ASP A 100 -2.07 -23.25 12.74
N LEU A 101 -0.85 -22.78 13.02
CA LEU A 101 -0.48 -21.37 12.91
C LEU A 101 -0.75 -20.83 11.51
N ARG A 102 -0.36 -21.56 10.47
CA ARG A 102 -0.63 -21.16 9.08
C ARG A 102 -2.12 -21.01 8.81
N ALA A 103 -2.94 -21.95 9.29
CA ALA A 103 -4.39 -21.90 9.13
C ALA A 103 -5.00 -20.70 9.89
N GLN A 104 -4.63 -20.50 11.15
CA GLN A 104 -5.12 -19.38 11.97
C GLN A 104 -4.65 -18.03 11.42
N PHE A 105 -3.41 -17.94 10.96
CA PHE A 105 -2.89 -16.73 10.31
C PHE A 105 -3.69 -16.38 9.06
N ALA A 106 -3.97 -17.37 8.19
CA ALA A 106 -4.76 -17.14 6.98
C ALA A 106 -6.20 -16.69 7.29
N LEU A 107 -6.83 -17.27 8.31
CA LEU A 107 -8.15 -16.86 8.78
C LEU A 107 -8.13 -15.41 9.28
N ALA A 108 -7.23 -15.10 10.23
CA ALA A 108 -7.11 -13.75 10.79
C ALA A 108 -6.76 -12.69 9.73
N ALA A 109 -5.88 -13.02 8.78
CA ALA A 109 -5.53 -12.14 7.67
C ALA A 109 -6.73 -11.90 6.74
N GLY A 110 -7.54 -12.93 6.48
CA GLY A 110 -8.77 -12.83 5.68
C GLY A 110 -9.85 -12.00 6.37
N GLU A 111 -10.07 -12.22 7.66
CA GLU A 111 -11.01 -11.44 8.49
C GLU A 111 -10.60 -9.96 8.51
N LEU A 112 -9.32 -9.67 8.74
CA LEU A 112 -8.80 -8.30 8.73
C LEU A 112 -8.96 -7.66 7.34
N ALA A 113 -8.61 -8.37 6.27
CA ALA A 113 -8.76 -7.89 4.90
C ALA A 113 -10.23 -7.56 4.55
N ALA A 114 -11.18 -8.36 5.03
CA ALA A 114 -12.61 -8.16 4.82
C ALA A 114 -13.14 -6.86 5.47
N THR A 115 -12.38 -6.26 6.39
CA THR A 115 -12.74 -4.97 7.00
C THR A 115 -12.33 -3.75 6.17
N LEU A 116 -11.36 -3.92 5.25
CA LEU A 116 -10.81 -2.81 4.45
C LEU A 116 -11.89 -2.04 3.69
N PRO A 117 -12.86 -2.67 2.99
CA PRO A 117 -13.88 -1.92 2.25
C PRO A 117 -14.69 -0.95 3.10
N GLN A 118 -14.87 -1.20 4.41
CA GLN A 118 -15.57 -0.27 5.29
C GLN A 118 -14.74 0.96 5.69
N ARG A 119 -13.42 0.89 5.49
CA ARG A 119 -12.46 1.95 5.80
C ARG A 119 -12.09 2.81 4.60
N LEU A 120 -12.46 2.39 3.38
CA LEU A 120 -12.12 3.08 2.14
C LEU A 120 -13.09 4.23 1.87
N GLU A 121 -12.52 5.35 1.43
CA GLU A 121 -13.23 6.53 0.97
C GLU A 121 -13.23 6.62 -0.56
N ALA A 122 -14.35 7.05 -1.12
CA ALA A 122 -14.46 7.35 -2.54
C ALA A 122 -13.88 8.75 -2.86
N PRO A 123 -13.35 8.96 -4.08
CA PRO A 123 -13.15 7.97 -5.15
C PRO A 123 -11.85 7.17 -4.96
N ALA A 124 -11.74 6.03 -5.64
CA ALA A 124 -10.47 5.33 -5.80
C ALA A 124 -9.44 6.24 -6.51
N ALA A 125 -8.18 6.14 -6.08
CA ALA A 125 -7.04 6.74 -6.73
C ALA A 125 -6.69 5.94 -7.99
N SER A 126 -6.82 6.57 -9.16
CA SER A 126 -6.40 5.97 -10.43
C SER A 126 -4.99 6.42 -10.81
N PHE A 127 -4.17 5.47 -11.26
CA PHE A 127 -2.85 5.73 -11.84
C PHE A 127 -2.88 6.06 -13.33
N ASP A 128 -4.02 5.95 -14.01
CA ASP A 128 -4.08 6.25 -15.44
C ASP A 128 -3.94 7.75 -15.68
N ALA A 129 -2.95 8.12 -16.50
CA ALA A 129 -2.81 9.46 -17.01
C ALA A 129 -3.95 9.74 -18.01
N THR A 130 -4.98 10.47 -17.57
CA THR A 130 -5.88 11.16 -18.50
C THR A 130 -5.00 12.04 -19.39
N PRO A 131 -5.04 11.90 -20.74
CA PRO A 131 -4.35 12.83 -21.61
C PRO A 131 -4.85 14.23 -21.25
N ARG A 132 -3.94 15.15 -20.91
CA ARG A 132 -4.30 16.56 -20.80
C ARG A 132 -4.96 16.93 -22.12
N GLY A 133 -6.28 17.17 -22.10
CA GLY A 133 -7.00 17.62 -23.27
C GLY A 133 -6.27 18.83 -23.86
N SER A 134 -5.90 18.72 -25.14
CA SER A 134 -5.46 19.84 -25.95
C SER A 134 -6.54 20.91 -25.88
N ARG A 135 -6.29 21.95 -25.08
CA ARG A 135 -6.99 23.22 -25.25
C ARG A 135 -6.33 23.92 -26.43
N ASP A 136 -6.89 23.70 -27.61
CA ASP A 136 -6.92 24.72 -28.67
C ASP A 136 -8.02 25.74 -28.35
#